data_AF-A0A511B5P1-F1
#
_entry.id   AF-A0A511B5P1-F1
#
_cell.length_a   1.000
_cell.length_b   1.000
_cell.length_c   1.000
_cell.angle_alpha   90.00
_cell.angle_beta   90.00
_cell.angle_gamma   90.00
#
_symmetry.space_group_name_H-M   'P 1'
#
loop_
_entity.id
_entity.type
_entity.pdbx_description
1 polymer ?
#
loop_
_entity_poly.entity_id
_entity_poly.type
_entity_poly.pdbx_seq_one_letter_code
_entity_poly.pdbx_strand_id
1 'polypeptide(L)' 'MTESSKSVSSDISTPQTEDIATFRHDLRNALAPALLCADILKSHSDPAVKENAATIVTALEKALKLLKKASSSQ' A
#
# COMPACT_ATOMS: atom_id res chain seq x y z
N MET A 1 11.39 -15.27 53.63
CA MET A 1 12.23 -14.46 52.73
C MET A 1 12.91 -15.42 51.77
N THR A 2 12.52 -15.42 50.49
CA THR A 2 13.36 -15.24 49.29
C THR A 2 12.57 -15.66 48.05
N GLU A 3 12.43 -14.70 47.13
CA GLU A 3 11.59 -14.70 45.93
C GLU A 3 11.96 -15.75 44.89
N SER A 4 10.93 -16.34 44.30
CA SER A 4 11.01 -17.15 43.09
C SER A 4 11.25 -16.22 41.90
N SER A 5 12.47 -16.19 41.37
CA SER A 5 12.81 -15.44 40.16
C SER A 5 12.03 -15.99 38.96
N LYS A 6 10.95 -15.29 38.59
CA LYS A 6 10.24 -15.50 37.33
C LYS A 6 11.04 -14.80 36.24
N SER A 7 11.78 -15.58 35.46
CA SER A 7 12.48 -15.13 34.27
C SER A 7 11.48 -14.47 33.32
N VAL A 8 11.58 -13.15 33.19
CA VAL A 8 10.82 -12.34 32.24
C VAL A 8 11.25 -12.78 30.85
N SER A 9 10.33 -13.44 30.13
CA SER A 9 10.46 -13.70 28.71
C SER A 9 10.65 -12.38 27.98
N SER A 10 11.85 -12.16 27.47
CA SER A 10 12.15 -11.09 26.54
C SER A 10 11.42 -11.37 25.23
N ASP A 11 10.21 -10.83 25.13
CA ASP A 11 9.46 -10.66 23.90
C ASP A 11 10.24 -9.65 23.02
N ILE A 12 11.16 -10.19 22.22
CA ILE A 12 11.74 -9.47 21.08
C ILE A 12 10.79 -9.76 19.91
N SER A 13 9.68 -9.03 19.89
CA SER A 13 8.84 -8.92 18.71
C SER A 13 9.57 -8.06 17.68
N THR A 14 10.09 -8.71 16.64
CA THR A 14 10.68 -8.08 15.45
C THR A 14 9.62 -7.18 14.77
N PRO A 15 9.70 -5.84 14.80
CA PRO A 15 8.58 -4.99 14.39
C PRO A 15 8.50 -4.73 12.87
N GLN A 16 9.47 -5.15 12.06
CA GLN A 16 9.68 -4.49 10.76
C GLN A 16 8.84 -5.01 9.59
N THR A 17 8.31 -6.22 9.64
CA THR A 17 7.63 -6.84 8.48
C THR A 17 6.12 -6.58 8.44
N GLU A 18 5.47 -6.43 9.60
CA GLU A 18 4.02 -6.14 9.67
C GLU A 18 3.68 -4.73 9.17
N ASP A 19 4.56 -3.76 9.43
CA ASP A 19 4.37 -2.36 9.03
C ASP A 19 4.28 -2.20 7.51
N ILE A 20 5.10 -2.93 6.75
CA ILE A 20 5.14 -2.81 5.30
C ILE A 20 3.89 -3.44 4.65
N ALA A 21 3.43 -4.57 5.18
CA ALA A 21 2.23 -5.24 4.69
C ALA A 21 0.98 -4.39 4.94
N THR A 22 0.87 -3.81 6.14
CA THR A 22 -0.21 -2.91 6.55
C THR A 22 -0.18 -1.61 5.75
N PHE A 23 0.99 -0.98 5.61
CA PHE A 23 1.16 0.22 4.81
C PHE A 23 0.74 0.02 3.34
N ARG A 24 1.10 -1.12 2.74
CA ARG A 24 0.69 -1.44 1.36
C ARG A 24 -0.82 -1.61 1.24
N HIS A 25 -1.44 -2.27 2.22
CA HIS A 25 -2.89 -2.43 2.26
C HIS A 25 -3.59 -1.07 2.35
N ASP A 26 -3.14 -0.22 3.26
CA ASP A 26 -3.74 1.10 3.48
C ASP A 26 -3.54 2.02 2.28
N LEU A 27 -2.35 2.00 1.66
CA LEU A 27 -2.13 2.76 0.43
C LEU A 27 -3.03 2.26 -0.71
N ARG A 28 -3.21 0.94 -0.84
CA ARG A 28 -4.12 0.39 -1.85
C ARG A 28 -5.55 0.87 -1.62
N ASN A 29 -6.01 0.87 -0.37
CA ASN A 29 -7.34 1.37 -0.01
C ASN A 29 -7.47 2.87 -0.27
N ALA A 30 -6.45 3.67 0.04
CA ALA A 30 -6.45 5.11 -0.24
C ALA A 30 -6.47 5.43 -1.75
N LEU A 31 -5.84 4.59 -2.58
CA LEU A 31 -5.81 4.76 -4.04
C LEU A 31 -7.03 4.18 -4.76
N ALA A 32 -7.80 3.29 -4.13
CA ALA A 32 -9.01 2.71 -4.70
C ALA A 32 -10.02 3.74 -5.23
N PRO A 33 -10.39 4.81 -4.48
CA PRO A 33 -11.29 5.85 -5.00
C PRO A 33 -10.69 6.62 -6.19
N ALA A 34 -9.38 6.86 -6.21
CA ALA A 34 -8.71 7.53 -7.33
C ALA A 34 -8.73 6.67 -8.61
N LEU A 35 -8.50 5.35 -8.47
CA LEU A 35 -8.63 4.40 -9.57
C LEU A 35 -10.06 4.34 -10.10
N LEU A 36 -11.05 4.30 -9.21
CA LEU A 36 -12.46 4.29 -9.60
C LEU A 36 -12.85 5.55 -10.37
N CYS A 37 -12.44 6.73 -9.88
CA CYS A 37 -12.67 8.00 -10.57
C CYS A 37 -12.03 8.01 -11.96
N ALA A 38 -10.80 7.52 -12.08
CA ALA A 38 -10.12 7.43 -13.37
C ALA A 38 -10.83 6.47 -14.34
N ASP A 39 -11.36 5.34 -13.84
CA ASP A 39 -12.11 4.40 -14.67
C ASP A 39 -13.45 4.99 -15.16
N ILE A 40 -14.13 5.78 -14.31
CA ILE A 40 -15.32 6.54 -14.72
C ILE A 40 -14.97 7.55 -15.82
N LEU A 41 -13.87 8.31 -15.66
CA LEU A 41 -13.43 9.30 -16.65
C LEU A 41 -13.06 8.68 -18.00
N LYS A 42 -12.62 7.42 -18.01
CA LYS A 42 -12.33 6.67 -19.25
C LYS A 42 -13.58 6.41 -20.11
N SER A 43 -14.77 6.45 -19.52
CA SER A 43 -16.05 6.33 -20.23
C SER A 43 -16.56 7.66 -20.82
N HIS A 44 -15.92 8.78 -20.48
CA HIS A 44 -16.32 10.11 -20.92
C HIS A 44 -16.22 10.26 -22.45
N SER A 45 -17.12 11.01 -23.09
CA SER A 45 -17.18 11.14 -24.56
C SER A 45 -15.98 11.90 -25.16
N ASP A 46 -15.38 12.80 -24.39
CA ASP A 46 -14.21 13.59 -24.79
C ASP A 46 -12.93 12.72 -24.89
N PRO A 47 -12.29 12.64 -26.07
CA PRO A 47 -11.03 11.91 -26.27
C PRO A 47 -9.89 12.35 -25.36
N ALA A 48 -9.76 13.66 -25.09
CA ALA A 48 -8.69 14.17 -24.23
C ALA A 48 -8.89 13.73 -22.78
N VAL A 49 -10.14 13.69 -22.31
CA VAL A 49 -10.47 13.18 -20.97
C VAL A 49 -10.17 11.69 -20.86
N LYS A 50 -10.47 10.89 -21.89
CA LYS A 50 -10.13 9.45 -21.92
C LYS A 50 -8.63 9.22 -21.85
N GLU A 51 -7.84 9.99 -22.60
CA GLU A 51 -6.38 9.86 -22.63
C GLU A 51 -5.75 10.25 -21.28
N ASN A 52 -6.24 11.35 -20.68
CA ASN A 52 -5.84 11.77 -19.35
C ASN A 52 -6.21 10.73 -18.28
N ALA A 53 -7.40 10.14 -18.36
CA ALA A 53 -7.83 9.07 -17.47
C ALA A 53 -6.93 7.83 -17.57
N ALA A 54 -6.61 7.39 -18.80
CA ALA A 54 -5.68 6.28 -19.02
C ALA A 54 -4.28 6.56 -18.47
N THR A 55 -3.82 7.81 -18.60
CA THR A 55 -2.53 8.26 -18.04
C THR A 55 -2.54 8.20 -16.51
N ILE A 56 -3.62 8.64 -15.87
CA ILE A 56 -3.77 8.57 -14.40
C ILE A 56 -3.74 7.11 -13.92
N VAL A 57 -4.52 6.22 -14.55
CA VAL A 57 -4.51 4.78 -14.19
C VAL A 57 -3.10 4.21 -14.31
N THR A 58 -2.41 4.47 -15.43
CA THR A 58 -1.06 3.97 -15.68
C THR A 58 -0.04 4.48 -14.64
N ALA A 59 -0.13 5.75 -14.26
CA ALA A 59 0.74 6.34 -13.24
C ALA A 59 0.51 5.73 -11.85
N LEU A 60 -0.74 5.50 -11.47
CA LEU A 60 -1.11 4.87 -10.20
C LEU A 60 -0.65 3.42 -10.14
N GLU A 61 -0.84 2.65 -11.21
CA GLU A 61 -0.34 1.28 -11.30
C GLU A 61 1.19 1.21 -11.22
N LYS A 62 1.88 2.15 -11.89
CA LYS A 62 3.34 2.25 -11.83
C LYS A 62 3.80 2.56 -10.40
N ALA A 63 3.15 3.48 -9.70
CA ALA A 63 3.44 3.80 -8.31
C ALA A 63 3.26 2.57 -7.40
N LEU A 64 2.15 1.83 -7.55
CA LEU A 64 1.90 0.58 -6.81
C LEU A 64 2.94 -0.51 -7.11
N LYS A 65 3.37 -0.64 -8.37
CA LYS A 65 4.45 -1.57 -8.75
C LYS A 65 5.80 -1.18 -8.13
N LEU A 66 6.15 0.11 -8.16
CA LEU A 66 7.39 0.60 -7.54
C LEU A 66 7.38 0.34 -6.03
N LEU A 67 6.26 0.58 -5.36
CA LEU A 67 6.12 0.27 -3.94
C LEU A 67 6.25 -1.22 -3.66
N LYS A 68 5.64 -2.09 -4.49
CA LYS A 68 5.79 -3.54 -4.35
C LYS A 68 7.26 -3.95 -4.42
N LYS A 69 8.03 -3.39 -5.36
CA LYS A 69 9.48 -3.66 -5.50
C LYS A 69 10.29 -3.14 -4.31
N ALA A 70 9.95 -1.98 -3.76
CA ALA A 70 10.58 -1.43 -2.56
C ALA A 70 10.30 -2.29 -1.31
N SER A 71 9.07 -2.81 -1.17
CA SER A 71 8.66 -3.66 -0.05
C SER A 71 9.23 -5.08 -0.06
N SER A 72 9.71 -5.57 -1.20
CA SER A 72 10.18 -6.96 -1.39
C SER A 72 11.70 -7.10 -1.38
N SER A 73 12.44 -6.04 -1.03
CA SER A 73 13.90 -5.99 -1.13
C SER A 73 14.62 -6.08 0.23
N GLN A 74 13.95 -6.58 1.27
CA GLN A 74 14.54 -6.94 2.56
C GLN A 74 14.45 -8.45 2.79
#